data_AF-A0A6V8EUI7-F1
#
_entry.id   AF-A0A6V8EUI7-F1
#
_cell.length_a   1.000
_cell.length_b   1.000
_cell.length_c   1.000
_cell.angle_alpha   90.00
_cell.angle_beta   90.00
_cell.angle_gamma   90.00
#
_symmetry.space_group_name_H-M   'P 1'
#
loop_
_entity.id
_entity.type
_entity.pdbx_description
1 polymer ?
#
loop_
_entity_poly.entity_id
_entity_poly.type
_entity_poly.pdbx_seq_one_letter_code
_entity_poly.pdbx_strand_id
1 'polypeptide(L)'
;MKEINPNDRPSSVSAGRPGSAVYPTTPLGEKFENIPTGRDVEWEPLVDFRRMDVSENTIHGAVAWAHGDEIIHSFGGNVLVYGRSMMKPLMMKPFVEVLKDLDWKQKAISCSSHNGDTEHVAAAQSLLTESEWGLMQ
;
A
#
# COMPACT_ATOMS: atom_id res chain seq x y z
N MET A 1 -33.89 2.07 -14.37
CA MET A 1 -32.42 2.18 -14.36
C MET A 1 -31.89 1.16 -15.35
N LYS A 2 -30.99 1.51 -16.28
CA LYS A 2 -30.35 0.52 -17.17
C LYS A 2 -29.42 -0.33 -16.32
N GLU A 3 -29.55 -1.65 -16.38
CA GLU A 3 -28.56 -2.56 -15.81
C GLU A 3 -27.23 -2.31 -16.51
N ILE A 4 -26.24 -1.86 -15.74
CA ILE A 4 -24.86 -1.72 -16.22
C ILE A 4 -24.26 -3.11 -16.15
N ASN A 5 -23.86 -3.67 -17.29
CA ASN A 5 -23.14 -4.93 -17.34
C ASN A 5 -21.88 -4.81 -16.46
N PRO A 6 -21.60 -5.76 -15.53
CA PRO A 6 -20.40 -5.71 -14.68
C PRO A 6 -19.09 -5.57 -15.46
N ASN A 7 -19.06 -6.04 -16.72
CA ASN A 7 -17.91 -5.93 -17.62
C ASN A 7 -17.74 -4.53 -18.24
N ASP A 8 -18.76 -3.67 -18.21
CA ASP A 8 -18.72 -2.29 -18.71
C ASP A 8 -18.30 -1.29 -17.62
N ARG A 9 -18.04 -1.75 -16.39
CA ARG A 9 -17.55 -0.88 -15.31
C ARG A 9 -16.11 -0.47 -15.64
N PRO A 10 -15.72 0.82 -15.47
CA PRO A 10 -14.38 1.30 -15.71
C PRO A 10 -13.43 0.84 -14.59
N SER A 11 -13.15 -0.47 -14.57
CA SER A 11 -12.25 -1.11 -13.64
C SER A 11 -11.02 -1.62 -14.36
N SER A 12 -9.84 -1.11 -14.00
CA SER A 12 -8.54 -1.59 -14.45
C SER A 12 -8.25 -3.04 -14.05
N VAL A 13 -9.04 -3.60 -13.13
CA VAL A 13 -9.00 -5.00 -12.69
C VAL A 13 -10.27 -5.78 -13.04
N SER A 14 -11.07 -5.31 -14.01
CA SER A 14 -12.23 -6.08 -14.49
C SER A 14 -11.80 -7.45 -15.00
N ALA A 15 -12.64 -8.47 -14.80
CA ALA A 15 -12.36 -9.83 -15.27
C ALA A 15 -11.98 -9.83 -16.77
N GLY A 16 -10.88 -10.51 -17.10
CA GLY A 16 -10.35 -10.58 -18.47
C GLY A 16 -9.27 -9.54 -18.80
N ARG A 17 -8.96 -8.60 -17.88
CA ARG A 17 -7.78 -7.73 -18.03
C ARG A 17 -6.51 -8.41 -17.51
N PRO A 18 -5.32 -8.11 -18.06
CA PRO A 18 -4.06 -8.65 -17.56
C PRO A 18 -3.90 -8.48 -16.05
N GLY A 19 -3.50 -9.55 -15.36
CA GLY A 19 -3.29 -9.59 -13.92
C GLY A 19 -4.56 -9.51 -13.05
N SER A 20 -5.78 -9.44 -13.61
CA SER A 20 -7.01 -9.20 -12.82
C SER A 20 -7.34 -10.30 -11.79
N ALA A 21 -6.75 -11.48 -11.93
CA ALA A 21 -6.98 -12.64 -11.08
C ALA A 21 -5.71 -13.20 -10.40
N VAL A 22 -4.57 -12.51 -10.53
CA VAL A 22 -3.28 -13.05 -10.10
C VAL A 22 -2.83 -12.41 -8.80
N TYR A 23 -2.65 -13.23 -7.77
CA TYR A 23 -2.05 -12.84 -6.49
C TYR A 23 -0.63 -13.40 -6.40
N PRO A 24 0.35 -12.62 -5.90
CA PRO A 24 1.70 -13.13 -5.71
C PRO A 24 1.72 -14.32 -4.75
N THR A 25 2.34 -15.42 -5.15
CA THR A 25 2.49 -16.64 -4.33
C THR A 25 3.75 -16.62 -3.48
N THR A 26 4.67 -15.69 -3.71
CA THR A 26 5.93 -15.55 -2.98
C THR A 26 6.23 -14.09 -2.60
N PRO A 27 6.91 -13.84 -1.47
CA PRO A 27 7.24 -12.49 -1.01
C PRO A 27 8.45 -11.86 -1.74
N LEU A 28 9.20 -12.65 -2.53
CA LEU A 28 10.47 -12.23 -3.15
C LEU A 28 10.31 -11.63 -4.55
N GLY A 29 9.08 -11.39 -5.02
CA GLY A 29 8.84 -10.71 -6.28
C GLY A 29 9.25 -11.54 -7.50
N GLU A 30 8.81 -12.80 -7.55
CA GLU A 30 8.90 -13.60 -8.77
C GLU A 30 8.22 -12.87 -9.93
N LYS A 31 8.77 -13.02 -11.14
CA LYS A 31 8.12 -12.50 -12.34
C LYS A 31 6.91 -13.38 -12.66
N PHE A 32 5.73 -12.80 -12.61
CA PHE A 32 4.49 -13.48 -12.98
C PHE A 32 4.21 -13.25 -14.46
N GLU A 33 4.00 -14.35 -15.19
CA GLU A 33 3.54 -14.27 -16.58
C GLU A 33 2.22 -13.49 -16.63
N ASN A 34 2.17 -12.42 -17.44
CA ASN A 34 1.01 -11.53 -17.60
C ASN A 34 0.71 -10.53 -16.47
N ILE A 35 1.62 -10.29 -15.52
CA ILE A 35 1.54 -9.12 -14.63
C ILE A 35 2.69 -8.16 -14.95
N PRO A 36 2.40 -6.96 -15.47
CA PRO A 36 3.44 -6.00 -15.74
C PRO A 36 3.92 -5.35 -14.44
N THR A 37 5.23 -5.14 -14.33
CA THR A 37 5.80 -4.34 -13.25
C THR A 37 5.87 -2.87 -13.67
N GLY A 38 6.22 -1.96 -12.76
CA GLY A 38 6.28 -0.53 -13.06
C GLY A 38 7.20 -0.10 -14.21
N ARG A 39 8.03 -0.97 -14.78
CA ARG A 39 8.80 -0.68 -16.01
C ARG A 39 8.12 -1.15 -17.29
N ASP A 40 7.10 -1.99 -17.17
CA ASP A 40 6.44 -2.69 -18.26
C ASP A 40 5.06 -2.09 -18.58
N VAL A 41 4.75 -0.91 -18.01
CA VAL A 41 3.48 -0.21 -18.19
C VAL A 41 3.68 1.24 -18.60
N GLU A 42 2.79 1.72 -19.46
CA GLU A 42 2.55 3.14 -19.65
C GLU A 42 1.80 3.65 -18.42
N TRP A 43 2.48 4.40 -17.56
CA TRP A 43 1.86 4.92 -16.36
C TRP A 43 0.94 6.08 -16.69
N GLU A 44 -0.25 6.08 -16.10
CA GLU A 44 -1.20 7.18 -16.27
C GLU A 44 -0.90 8.35 -15.31
N PRO A 45 -0.99 9.61 -15.77
CA PRO A 45 -0.75 10.78 -14.92
C PRO A 45 -1.92 10.97 -13.95
N LEU A 46 -1.66 10.84 -12.64
CA LEU A 46 -2.64 11.07 -11.58
C LEU A 46 -2.74 12.53 -11.18
N VAL A 47 -1.59 13.19 -11.06
CA VAL A 47 -1.48 14.58 -10.62
C VAL A 47 -0.44 15.28 -11.48
N ASP A 48 -0.79 16.42 -12.04
CA ASP A 48 0.14 17.28 -12.78
C ASP A 48 0.24 18.63 -12.07
N PHE A 49 1.33 18.85 -11.35
CA PHE A 49 1.66 20.14 -10.75
C PHE A 49 2.19 21.06 -11.83
N ARG A 50 1.55 22.23 -12.00
CA ARG A 50 1.87 23.18 -13.05
C ARG A 50 2.24 24.53 -12.48
N ARG A 51 3.21 25.19 -13.10
CA ARG A 51 3.59 26.58 -12.84
C ARG A 51 3.48 27.36 -14.13
N MET A 52 2.63 28.39 -14.15
CA MET A 52 2.34 29.17 -15.37
C MET A 52 1.89 28.27 -16.54
N ASP A 53 1.00 27.31 -16.26
CA ASP A 53 0.48 26.30 -17.20
C ASP A 53 1.49 25.31 -17.79
N VAL A 54 2.76 25.38 -17.38
CA VAL A 54 3.80 24.41 -17.72
C VAL A 54 3.90 23.35 -16.63
N SER A 55 3.89 22.07 -17.02
CA SER A 55 4.06 20.95 -16.09
C SER A 55 5.43 21.02 -15.41
N GLU A 56 5.41 21.15 -14.08
CA GLU A 56 6.58 21.17 -13.21
C GLU A 56 6.86 19.78 -12.66
N ASN A 57 5.82 19.05 -12.26
CA ASN A 57 5.94 17.68 -11.75
C ASN A 57 4.67 16.88 -12.03
N THR A 58 4.81 15.74 -12.71
CA THR A 58 3.70 14.82 -12.97
C THR A 58 3.89 13.53 -12.18
N ILE A 59 2.97 13.25 -11.25
CA ILE A 59 2.90 12.00 -10.52
C ILE A 59 2.07 11.02 -11.34
N HIS A 60 2.67 9.87 -11.66
CA HIS A 60 1.97 8.79 -12.34
C HIS A 60 1.67 7.66 -11.37
N GLY A 61 0.60 6.92 -11.61
CA GLY A 61 0.19 5.83 -10.70
C GLY A 61 -1.17 5.26 -11.02
N ALA A 62 -1.70 4.49 -10.06
CA ALA A 62 -3.04 3.92 -10.10
C ALA A 62 -3.83 4.27 -8.84
N VAL A 63 -5.14 4.43 -8.99
CA VAL A 63 -6.07 4.70 -7.89
C VAL A 63 -7.39 3.97 -8.12
N ALA A 64 -7.99 3.48 -7.05
CA ALA A 64 -9.31 2.84 -7.09
C ALA A 64 -10.16 3.30 -5.90
N TRP A 65 -11.45 3.45 -6.14
CA TRP A 65 -12.48 3.68 -5.13
C TRP A 65 -13.38 2.46 -5.06
N ALA A 66 -13.56 1.93 -3.86
CA ALA A 66 -14.40 0.78 -3.61
C ALA A 66 -15.39 1.06 -2.47
N HIS A 67 -16.54 0.38 -2.50
CA HIS A 67 -17.53 0.36 -1.44
C HIS A 67 -17.97 -1.09 -1.22
N GLY A 68 -17.77 -1.59 0.01
CA GLY A 68 -17.97 -3.02 0.28
C GLY A 68 -17.02 -3.87 -0.55
N ASP A 69 -17.60 -4.76 -1.36
CA ASP A 69 -16.92 -5.65 -2.31
C ASP A 69 -16.94 -5.12 -3.75
N GLU A 70 -17.52 -3.95 -4.00
CA GLU A 70 -17.64 -3.37 -5.34
C GLU A 70 -16.60 -2.26 -5.59
N ILE A 71 -15.89 -2.34 -6.72
CA ILE A 71 -15.09 -1.23 -7.25
C ILE A 71 -16.01 -0.26 -7.99
N ILE A 72 -16.12 0.96 -7.48
CA ILE A 72 -16.94 2.04 -8.06
C ILE A 72 -16.20 2.69 -9.23
N HIS A 73 -14.89 2.90 -9.07
CA HIS A 73 -14.06 3.53 -10.09
C HIS A 73 -12.60 3.09 -9.94
N SER A 74 -11.86 3.03 -11.03
CA SER A 74 -10.39 2.92 -10.97
C SER A 74 -9.74 3.54 -12.19
N PHE A 75 -8.49 3.93 -12.01
CA PHE A 75 -7.66 4.60 -13.01
C PHE A 75 -6.21 4.13 -12.85
N GLY A 76 -5.43 4.10 -13.93
CA GLY A 76 -3.99 3.80 -13.89
C GLY A 76 -3.58 2.32 -13.94
N GLY A 77 -4.49 1.42 -14.29
CA GLY A 77 -4.12 0.03 -14.62
C GLY A 77 -3.93 -0.89 -13.41
N ASN A 78 -3.47 -2.11 -13.68
CA ASN A 78 -3.18 -3.14 -12.68
C ASN A 78 -1.67 -3.40 -12.65
N VAL A 79 -0.95 -2.58 -11.90
CA VAL A 79 0.52 -2.57 -11.90
C VAL A 79 1.04 -3.12 -10.58
N LEU A 80 1.94 -4.10 -10.65
CA LEU A 80 2.60 -4.60 -9.46
C LEU A 80 3.66 -3.60 -8.98
N VAL A 81 3.45 -3.05 -7.78
CA VAL A 81 4.36 -2.12 -7.11
C VAL A 81 4.83 -2.64 -5.76
N TYR A 82 6.04 -2.26 -5.37
CA TYR A 82 6.56 -2.59 -4.05
C TYR A 82 5.92 -1.69 -2.99
N GLY A 83 5.07 -2.26 -2.13
CA GLY A 83 4.19 -1.50 -1.24
C GLY A 83 4.85 -0.72 -0.10
N ARG A 84 6.13 -0.95 0.23
CA ARG A 84 6.86 -0.27 1.33
C ARG A 84 6.01 -0.23 2.62
N SER A 85 5.92 0.92 3.28
CA SER A 85 5.13 1.12 4.51
C SER A 85 3.64 0.82 4.36
N MET A 86 3.08 0.83 3.14
CA MET A 86 1.67 0.44 2.94
C MET A 86 1.41 -1.03 3.27
N MET A 87 2.46 -1.85 3.38
CA MET A 87 2.35 -3.26 3.77
C MET A 87 2.18 -3.46 5.28
N LYS A 88 2.37 -2.41 6.11
CA LYS A 88 2.30 -2.51 7.57
C LYS A 88 0.99 -3.09 8.11
N PRO A 89 -0.21 -2.70 7.62
CA PRO A 89 -1.45 -3.34 8.05
C PRO A 89 -1.49 -4.86 7.81
N LEU A 90 -0.85 -5.33 6.73
CA LEU A 90 -0.72 -6.76 6.45
C LEU A 90 0.31 -7.42 7.36
N MET A 91 1.46 -6.75 7.59
CA MET A 91 2.49 -7.19 8.53
C MET A 91 1.98 -7.27 9.97
N MET A 92 0.99 -6.46 10.37
CA MET A 92 0.42 -6.50 11.71
C MET A 92 -0.34 -7.80 12.00
N LYS A 93 -0.91 -8.47 10.99
CA LYS A 93 -1.69 -9.71 11.18
C LYS A 93 -0.96 -10.79 11.98
N PRO A 94 0.29 -11.18 11.65
CA PRO A 94 1.03 -12.15 12.46
C PRO A 94 1.45 -11.62 13.85
N PHE A 95 1.55 -10.31 14.05
CA PHE A 95 1.98 -9.71 15.32
C PHE A 95 0.83 -9.50 16.32
N VAL A 96 -0.43 -9.71 15.92
CA VAL A 96 -1.60 -9.48 16.80
C VAL A 96 -1.46 -10.18 18.15
N GLU A 97 -1.06 -11.44 18.15
CA GLU A 97 -0.89 -12.21 19.40
C GLU A 97 0.35 -11.79 20.19
N VAL A 98 1.46 -11.47 19.50
CA VAL A 98 2.71 -11.02 20.13
C VAL A 98 2.53 -9.68 20.85
N LEU A 99 1.71 -8.79 20.29
CA LEU A 99 1.48 -7.46 20.83
C LEU A 99 0.28 -7.42 21.80
N LYS A 100 -0.38 -8.54 22.07
CA LYS A 100 -1.68 -8.59 22.77
C LYS A 100 -1.65 -7.88 24.13
N ASP A 101 -0.64 -8.17 24.93
CA ASP A 101 -0.51 -7.71 26.32
C ASP A 101 0.08 -6.29 26.44
N LEU A 102 0.44 -5.68 25.32
CA LEU A 102 0.96 -4.32 25.27
C LEU A 102 -0.16 -3.28 25.36
N ASP A 103 0.17 -2.11 25.88
CA ASP A 103 -0.74 -0.96 25.85
C ASP A 103 -0.87 -0.37 24.43
N TRP A 104 -1.80 0.58 24.24
CA TRP A 104 -2.04 1.19 22.94
C TRP A 104 -0.85 2.00 22.41
N LYS A 105 -0.04 2.61 23.27
CA LYS A 105 1.15 3.37 22.85
C LYS A 105 2.25 2.42 22.38
N GLN A 106 2.48 1.34 23.12
CA GLN A 106 3.42 0.28 22.77
C GLN A 106 3.00 -0.42 21.46
N LYS A 107 1.72 -0.76 21.30
CA LYS A 107 1.17 -1.29 20.03
C LYS A 107 1.41 -0.34 18.86
N ALA A 108 1.17 0.95 19.09
CA ALA A 108 1.36 1.97 18.05
C ALA A 108 2.83 2.09 17.64
N ILE A 109 3.77 2.18 18.59
CA ILE A 109 5.20 2.34 18.25
C ILE A 109 5.77 1.11 17.54
N SER A 110 5.34 -0.11 17.90
CA SER A 110 5.77 -1.34 17.22
C SER A 110 5.35 -1.45 15.75
N CYS A 111 4.31 -0.72 15.33
CA CYS A 111 3.75 -0.80 13.99
C CYS A 111 3.93 0.47 13.15
N SER A 112 4.38 1.57 13.76
CA SER A 112 4.43 2.89 13.12
C SER A 112 5.66 3.08 12.24
N SER A 113 5.58 4.00 11.28
CA SER A 113 6.78 4.66 10.75
C SER A 113 7.05 5.83 11.68
N HIS A 114 8.19 5.83 12.37
CA HIS A 114 8.57 6.92 13.25
C HIS A 114 9.86 7.58 12.74
N ASN A 115 10.01 8.85 13.06
CA ASN A 115 11.19 9.68 12.79
C ASN A 115 12.15 9.75 13.99
N GLY A 116 11.81 9.10 15.12
CA GLY A 116 12.64 9.10 16.32
C GLY A 116 12.45 10.30 17.24
N ASP A 117 11.34 11.04 17.13
CA ASP A 117 11.00 12.11 18.08
C ASP A 117 10.99 11.62 19.55
N THR A 118 11.12 12.55 20.49
CA THR A 118 11.23 12.25 21.93
C THR A 118 10.13 11.34 22.47
N GLU A 119 8.90 11.52 21.98
CA GLU A 119 7.73 10.73 22.34
C GLU A 119 7.82 9.31 21.80
N HIS A 120 8.40 9.12 20.61
CA HIS A 120 8.66 7.80 20.04
C HIS A 120 9.72 7.05 20.84
N VAL A 121 10.80 7.73 21.21
CA VAL A 121 11.87 7.16 22.05
C VAL A 121 11.30 6.75 23.40
N ALA A 122 10.53 7.62 24.06
CA ALA A 122 9.90 7.31 25.34
C ALA A 122 8.94 6.10 25.24
N ALA A 123 8.13 6.03 24.18
CA ALA A 123 7.24 4.89 23.97
C ALA A 123 8.02 3.59 23.71
N ALA A 124 9.09 3.63 22.91
CA ALA A 124 9.95 2.47 22.68
C ALA A 124 10.69 2.02 23.96
N GLN A 125 11.19 2.95 24.76
CA GLN A 125 11.82 2.65 26.06
C GLN A 125 10.83 2.12 27.10
N SER A 126 9.54 2.44 26.99
CA SER A 126 8.52 1.81 27.84
C SER A 126 8.21 0.35 27.46
N LEU A 127 8.62 -0.08 26.26
CA LEU A 127 8.47 -1.45 25.78
C LEU A 127 9.74 -2.29 26.04
N LEU A 128 10.91 -1.66 25.94
CA LEU A 128 12.21 -2.31 25.98
C LEU A 128 12.89 -2.15 27.35
N THR A 129 13.65 -3.16 27.77
CA THR A 129 14.57 -3.04 28.90
C THR A 129 15.71 -2.08 28.58
N GLU A 130 16.34 -1.49 29.59
CA GLU A 130 17.47 -0.55 29.40
C GLU A 130 18.62 -1.17 28.60
N SER A 131 18.89 -2.47 28.77
CA SER A 131 19.88 -3.21 27.97
C SER A 131 19.51 -3.35 26.49
N GLU A 132 18.22 -3.27 26.15
CA GLU A 132 17.72 -3.38 24.78
C GLU A 132 17.62 -2.01 24.09
N TRP A 133 17.84 -0.90 24.80
CA TRP A 133 17.71 0.43 24.19
C TRP A 133 18.71 0.68 23.06
N GLY A 134 19.88 0.03 23.10
CA GLY A 134 20.86 0.08 22.00
C GLY A 134 20.41 -0.62 20.71
N LEU A 135 19.31 -1.38 20.76
CA LEU A 135 18.71 -2.02 19.58
C LEU A 135 17.77 -1.09 18.80
N MET A 136 17.44 0.08 19.37
CA MET A 136 16.66 1.12 18.68
C MET A 136 17.58 1.83 17.67
N GLN A 137 17.63 1.34 16.42
CA GLN A 137 18.33 1.96 15.28
C GLN A 137 17.39 2.75 14.37
#